data_AF-A0A2M7PAU7-F1
#
_entry.id   AF-A0A2M7PAU7-F1
#
_cell.length_a   1.000
_cell.length_b   1.000
_cell.length_c   1.000
_cell.angle_alpha   90.00
_cell.angle_beta   90.00
_cell.angle_gamma   90.00
#
_symmetry.space_group_name_H-M   'P 1'
#
loop_
_entity.id
_entity.type
_entity.pdbx_description
1 polymer ?
#
loop_
_entity_poly.entity_id
_entity_poly.type
_entity_poly.pdbx_seq_one_letter_code
_entity_poly.pdbx_strand_id
1 'polypeptide(L)'
;MIRPRVLRELAAPAFSDQAQPRAFWRRKAGGQVRMMGKIKLSWWRATWYNRVACIFLLVLLLALVGQSVIVFLHQRIPFIDFPRRRLALPMMAGTVFLTAVLGLLLWLTFKRLALRPMEQEIDGRRMAEEELQEVYVHLENKFRERTEALEESNQHLRQEVDERHRSQLAIQSLHRYNELILKSAGEGLFGIDNKETISFINPAATRLFGYEER
;
A
#
# COMPACT_ATOMS: atom_id res chain seq x y z
N MET A 1 50.10 4.02 -3.69
CA MET A 1 49.60 4.44 -2.36
C MET A 1 48.56 5.53 -2.56
N ILE A 2 47.27 5.18 -2.54
CA ILE A 2 46.17 6.10 -2.83
C ILE A 2 45.55 6.58 -1.50
N ARG A 3 45.43 7.90 -1.36
CA ARG A 3 44.99 8.60 -0.14
C ARG A 3 43.53 8.24 0.22
N PRO A 4 43.20 7.95 1.50
CA PRO A 4 41.88 7.48 1.94
C PRO A 4 40.80 8.57 2.04
N ARG A 5 40.99 9.73 1.39
CA ARG A 5 40.06 10.88 1.50
C ARG A 5 38.95 10.86 0.44
N VAL A 6 39.20 10.22 -0.71
CA VAL A 6 38.26 10.23 -1.86
C VAL A 6 37.19 9.14 -1.76
N LEU A 7 37.42 8.07 -0.99
CA LEU A 7 36.43 7.02 -0.75
C LEU A 7 35.30 7.43 0.20
N ARG A 8 35.42 8.59 0.87
CA ARG A 8 34.39 9.10 1.79
C ARG A 8 33.35 10.00 1.10
N GLU A 9 33.65 10.51 -0.09
CA GLU A 9 32.75 11.41 -0.85
C GLU A 9 31.91 10.67 -1.90
N LEU A 10 32.29 9.47 -2.33
CA LEU A 10 31.54 8.66 -3.31
C LEU A 10 30.54 7.67 -2.68
N ALA A 11 30.42 7.64 -1.35
CA ALA A 11 29.52 6.74 -0.61
C ALA A 11 28.25 7.43 -0.06
N ALA A 12 27.90 8.62 -0.55
CA ALA A 12 26.63 9.25 -0.21
C ALA A 12 26.04 9.95 -1.44
N PRO A 13 24.94 9.41 -1.96
CA PRO A 13 23.73 10.22 -1.89
C PRO A 13 22.51 9.42 -1.43
N ALA A 14 21.64 10.13 -0.70
CA ALA A 14 20.20 9.87 -0.62
C ALA A 14 19.67 8.68 0.21
N PHE A 15 20.22 8.45 1.40
CA PHE A 15 19.44 7.87 2.50
C PHE A 15 19.29 8.90 3.64
N SER A 16 18.68 10.04 3.33
CA SER A 16 18.14 10.93 4.37
C SER A 16 16.88 10.27 4.94
N ASP A 17 17.11 9.29 5.80
CA ASP A 17 16.15 8.64 6.69
C ASP A 17 15.70 9.64 7.78
N GLN A 18 14.99 10.68 7.37
CA GLN A 18 14.25 11.57 8.27
C GLN A 18 12.78 11.67 7.84
N ALA A 19 12.14 10.52 7.68
CA ALA A 19 10.69 10.39 7.81
C ALA A 19 10.36 9.35 8.90
N GLN A 20 10.72 9.69 10.13
CA GLN A 20 10.25 9.14 11.41
C GLN A 20 9.69 7.70 11.39
N PRO A 21 10.53 6.66 11.58
CA PRO A 21 10.04 5.29 11.82
C PRO A 21 9.19 5.20 13.10
N ARG A 22 9.39 6.11 14.07
CA ARG A 22 8.59 6.18 15.31
C ARG A 22 7.12 6.55 15.05
N ALA A 23 6.82 7.32 13.99
CA ALA A 23 5.44 7.66 13.64
C ALA A 23 4.74 6.49 12.94
N PHE A 24 5.45 5.78 12.06
CA PHE A 24 4.96 4.55 11.43
C PHE A 24 4.66 3.45 12.45
N TRP A 25 5.59 3.15 13.36
CA TRP A 25 5.37 2.15 14.41
C TRP A 25 4.33 2.58 15.44
N ARG A 26 4.21 3.88 15.77
CA ARG A 26 3.08 4.38 16.60
C ARG A 26 1.72 4.26 15.91
N ARG A 27 1.62 4.55 14.61
CA ARG A 27 0.38 4.34 13.85
C ARG A 27 0.04 2.85 13.76
N LYS A 28 1.03 1.99 13.54
CA LYS A 28 0.83 0.53 13.46
C LYS A 28 0.42 -0.06 14.82
N ALA A 29 1.08 0.34 15.91
CA ALA A 29 0.71 -0.08 17.27
C ALA A 29 -0.67 0.47 17.70
N GLY A 30 -0.95 1.75 17.41
CA GLY A 30 -2.27 2.34 17.66
C GLY A 30 -3.38 1.69 16.83
N GLY A 31 -3.09 1.34 15.56
CA GLY A 31 -3.99 0.58 14.70
C GLY A 31 -4.27 -0.83 15.20
N GLN A 32 -3.24 -1.53 15.71
CA GLN A 32 -3.35 -2.88 16.25
C GLN A 32 -4.15 -2.91 17.56
N VAL A 33 -3.93 -1.95 18.46
CA VAL A 33 -4.73 -1.78 19.70
C VAL A 33 -6.18 -1.41 19.37
N ARG A 34 -6.42 -0.56 18.37
CA ARG A 34 -7.76 -0.19 17.91
C ARG A 34 -8.47 -1.37 17.22
N MET A 35 -7.75 -2.19 16.46
CA MET A 35 -8.26 -3.45 15.90
C MET A 35 -8.66 -4.42 17.01
N MET A 36 -7.80 -4.63 18.01
CA MET A 36 -8.06 -5.57 19.11
C MET A 36 -9.25 -5.11 19.96
N GLY A 37 -9.41 -3.81 20.18
CA GLY A 37 -10.59 -3.22 20.80
C GLY A 37 -11.88 -3.45 20.00
N LYS A 38 -11.84 -3.27 18.67
CA LYS A 38 -12.97 -3.55 17.78
C LYS A 38 -13.35 -5.03 17.75
N ILE A 39 -12.38 -5.94 17.74
CA ILE A 39 -12.61 -7.40 17.79
C ILE A 39 -13.25 -7.78 19.13
N LYS A 40 -12.74 -7.27 20.25
CA LYS A 40 -13.32 -7.58 21.57
C LYS A 40 -14.76 -7.06 21.71
N LEU A 41 -15.04 -5.89 21.13
CA LEU A 41 -16.38 -5.29 21.11
C LEU A 41 -17.35 -6.04 20.18
N SER A 42 -16.87 -6.57 19.04
CA SER A 42 -17.71 -7.37 18.12
C SER A 42 -18.12 -8.70 18.74
N TRP A 43 -17.20 -9.37 19.44
CA TRP A 43 -17.49 -10.60 20.19
C TRP A 43 -18.49 -10.38 21.33
N TRP A 44 -18.37 -9.26 22.05
CA TRP A 44 -19.31 -8.90 23.11
C TRP A 44 -20.70 -8.55 22.58
N ARG A 45 -20.78 -7.85 21.45
CA ARG A 45 -22.04 -7.55 20.76
C ARG A 45 -22.72 -8.80 20.21
N ALA A 46 -21.95 -9.72 19.62
CA ALA A 46 -22.47 -10.99 19.09
C ALA A 46 -23.04 -11.88 20.20
N THR A 47 -22.35 -11.99 21.33
CA THR A 47 -22.81 -12.79 22.48
C THR A 47 -24.03 -12.17 23.17
N TRP A 48 -24.08 -10.84 23.30
CA TRP A 48 -25.25 -10.13 23.80
C TRP A 48 -26.46 -10.32 22.88
N TYR A 49 -26.27 -10.17 21.57
CA TYR A 49 -27.31 -10.37 20.57
C TYR A 49 -27.88 -11.79 20.58
N ASN A 50 -27.03 -12.82 20.69
CA ASN A 50 -27.48 -14.21 20.74
C ASN A 50 -28.32 -14.48 22.00
N ARG A 51 -27.95 -13.89 23.14
CA ARG A 51 -28.74 -13.98 24.39
C ARG A 51 -30.08 -13.27 24.25
N VAL A 52 -30.10 -12.08 23.66
CA VAL A 52 -31.32 -11.32 23.42
C VAL A 52 -32.25 -12.06 22.45
N ALA A 53 -31.72 -12.62 21.35
CA ALA A 53 -32.47 -13.43 20.40
C ALA A 53 -33.06 -14.71 21.04
N CYS A 54 -32.31 -15.39 21.92
CA CYS A 54 -32.82 -16.55 22.67
C CYS A 54 -33.97 -16.17 23.62
N ILE A 55 -33.86 -15.04 24.34
CA ILE A 55 -34.95 -14.54 25.20
C ILE A 55 -36.19 -14.23 24.36
N PHE A 56 -36.01 -13.66 23.17
CA PHE A 56 -37.11 -13.36 22.26
C PHE A 56 -37.79 -14.62 21.70
N LEU A 57 -37.03 -15.62 21.29
CA LEU A 57 -37.57 -16.92 20.85
C LEU A 57 -38.35 -17.61 21.98
N LEU A 58 -37.86 -17.52 23.21
CA LEU A 58 -38.52 -18.07 24.39
C LEU A 58 -39.86 -17.37 24.68
N VAL A 59 -39.92 -16.04 24.61
CA VAL A 59 -41.18 -15.28 24.79
C VAL A 59 -42.20 -15.60 23.69
N LEU A 60 -41.76 -15.70 22.44
CA LEU A 60 -42.63 -16.08 21.31
C LEU A 60 -43.18 -17.51 21.47
N LEU A 61 -42.33 -18.44 21.89
CA LEU A 61 -42.71 -19.83 22.14
C LEU A 61 -43.71 -19.94 23.31
N LEU A 62 -43.49 -19.22 24.41
CA LEU A 62 -44.44 -19.18 25.53
C LEU A 62 -45.79 -18.58 25.13
N ALA A 63 -45.80 -17.54 24.28
CA ALA A 63 -47.04 -16.96 23.75
C ALA A 63 -47.83 -17.95 22.87
N LEU A 64 -47.13 -18.68 21.98
CA LEU A 64 -47.72 -19.74 21.13
C LEU A 64 -48.26 -20.91 21.95
N VAL A 65 -47.51 -21.35 22.98
CA VAL A 65 -47.96 -22.41 23.90
C VAL A 65 -49.18 -21.93 24.68
N GLY A 66 -49.18 -20.68 25.17
CA GLY A 66 -50.34 -20.09 25.86
C GLY A 66 -51.60 -20.07 24.99
N GLN A 67 -51.47 -19.65 23.73
CA GLN A 67 -52.58 -19.69 22.75
C GLN A 67 -53.10 -21.12 22.54
N SER A 68 -52.19 -22.08 22.39
CA SER A 68 -52.53 -23.49 22.20
C SER A 68 -53.26 -24.08 23.42
N VAL A 69 -52.84 -23.72 24.64
CA VAL A 69 -53.47 -24.15 25.90
C VAL A 69 -54.88 -23.55 26.05
N ILE A 70 -55.08 -22.29 25.68
CA ILE A 70 -56.41 -21.64 25.71
C ILE A 70 -57.38 -22.34 24.75
N VAL A 71 -56.94 -22.63 23.53
CA VAL A 71 -57.74 -23.36 22.53
C VAL A 71 -58.05 -24.79 23.00
N PHE A 72 -57.08 -25.46 23.63
CA PHE A 72 -57.24 -26.83 24.13
C PHE A 72 -58.19 -26.93 25.33
N LEU A 73 -58.08 -26.02 26.30
CA LEU A 73 -59.01 -25.91 27.43
C LEU A 73 -60.45 -25.64 26.96
N HIS A 74 -60.60 -24.81 25.92
CA HIS A 74 -61.90 -24.54 25.31
C HIS A 74 -62.55 -25.78 24.68
N GLN A 75 -61.77 -26.68 24.07
CA GLN A 75 -62.29 -27.95 23.53
C GLN A 75 -62.68 -28.97 24.61
N ARG A 76 -62.01 -28.96 25.77
CA ARG A 76 -62.13 -30.00 26.80
C ARG A 76 -63.17 -29.72 27.89
N ILE A 77 -63.55 -28.47 28.15
CA ILE A 77 -64.48 -28.10 29.24
C ILE A 77 -65.85 -27.69 28.66
N PRO A 78 -66.91 -28.51 28.79
CA PRO A 78 -68.27 -28.17 28.34
C PRO A 78 -69.16 -27.84 29.55
N PHE A 79 -69.00 -26.66 30.18
CA PHE A 79 -69.79 -26.40 31.40
C PHE A 79 -70.51 -25.06 31.55
N ILE A 80 -70.67 -24.22 30.52
CA ILE A 80 -71.66 -23.13 30.61
C ILE A 80 -72.31 -22.88 29.24
N ASP A 81 -73.64 -23.02 29.19
CA ASP A 81 -74.54 -22.81 28.03
C ASP A 81 -74.61 -21.33 27.58
N PHE A 82 -73.51 -20.76 27.09
CA PHE A 82 -73.51 -19.46 26.39
C PHE A 82 -73.46 -19.68 24.87
N PRO A 83 -74.04 -18.78 24.03
CA PRO A 83 -74.11 -18.93 22.57
C PRO A 83 -72.72 -18.98 21.93
N ARG A 84 -72.19 -20.21 21.83
CA ARG A 84 -70.78 -20.58 21.62
C ARG A 84 -70.15 -20.08 20.32
N ARG A 85 -70.93 -19.72 19.29
CA ARG A 85 -70.40 -19.38 17.96
C ARG A 85 -70.10 -17.90 17.71
N ARG A 86 -70.76 -16.97 18.42
CA ARG A 86 -70.57 -15.52 18.14
C ARG A 86 -69.36 -14.90 18.84
N LEU A 87 -68.88 -15.49 19.95
CA LEU A 87 -67.82 -14.91 20.79
C LEU A 87 -66.44 -15.57 20.60
N ALA A 88 -66.36 -16.80 20.08
CA ALA A 88 -65.08 -17.50 19.90
C ALA A 88 -64.24 -16.93 18.72
N LEU A 89 -64.89 -16.54 17.62
CA LEU A 89 -64.23 -15.96 16.45
C LEU A 89 -63.48 -14.64 16.75
N PRO A 90 -64.07 -13.64 17.44
CA PRO A 90 -63.37 -12.39 17.74
C PRO A 90 -62.21 -12.59 18.73
N MET A 91 -62.29 -13.55 19.66
CA MET A 91 -61.19 -13.85 20.56
C MET A 91 -60.00 -14.49 19.83
N MET A 92 -60.24 -15.45 18.94
CA MET A 92 -59.20 -16.05 18.09
C MET A 92 -58.54 -14.98 17.21
N ALA A 93 -59.33 -14.15 16.54
CA ALA A 93 -58.82 -13.05 15.71
C ALA A 93 -57.97 -12.06 16.53
N GLY A 94 -58.40 -11.70 17.74
CA GLY A 94 -57.64 -10.82 18.63
C GLY A 94 -56.29 -11.41 19.04
N THR A 95 -56.22 -12.72 19.31
CA THR A 95 -54.96 -13.38 19.68
C THR A 95 -53.98 -13.46 18.50
N VAL A 96 -54.47 -13.80 17.30
CA VAL A 96 -53.65 -13.83 16.07
C VAL A 96 -53.15 -12.42 15.74
N PHE A 97 -54.01 -11.41 15.86
CA PHE A 97 -53.66 -10.01 15.65
C PHE A 97 -52.58 -9.55 16.63
N LEU A 98 -52.74 -9.87 17.93
CA LEU A 98 -51.75 -9.52 18.95
C LEU A 98 -50.38 -10.16 18.64
N THR A 99 -50.34 -11.43 18.24
CA THR A 99 -49.08 -12.08 17.87
C THR A 99 -48.44 -11.50 16.62
N ALA A 100 -49.23 -11.11 15.62
CA ALA A 100 -48.71 -10.47 14.41
C ALA A 100 -48.11 -9.10 14.73
N VAL A 101 -48.79 -8.29 15.55
CA VAL A 101 -48.28 -6.98 16.01
C VAL A 101 -47.02 -7.14 16.85
N LEU A 102 -46.99 -8.10 17.78
CA LEU A 102 -45.83 -8.37 18.61
C LEU A 102 -44.62 -8.81 17.76
N GLY A 103 -44.85 -9.71 16.80
CA GLY A 103 -43.83 -10.16 15.85
C GLY A 103 -43.29 -9.04 14.96
N LEU A 104 -44.16 -8.15 14.48
CA LEU A 104 -43.77 -6.99 13.67
C LEU A 104 -42.92 -5.99 14.47
N LEU A 105 -43.35 -5.65 15.69
CA LEU A 105 -42.59 -4.79 16.61
C LEU A 105 -41.22 -5.39 16.94
N LEU A 106 -41.18 -6.71 17.16
CA LEU A 106 -39.96 -7.46 17.43
C LEU A 106 -39.02 -7.46 16.20
N TRP A 107 -39.54 -7.68 15.00
CA TRP A 107 -38.76 -7.59 13.76
C TRP A 107 -38.18 -6.19 13.55
N LEU A 108 -38.96 -5.14 13.79
CA LEU A 108 -38.51 -3.75 13.66
C LEU A 108 -37.41 -3.39 14.66
N THR A 109 -37.56 -3.79 15.93
CA THR A 109 -36.55 -3.56 16.96
C THR A 109 -35.26 -4.32 16.69
N PHE A 110 -35.39 -5.59 16.30
CA PHE A 110 -34.26 -6.43 15.89
C PHE A 110 -33.52 -5.86 14.68
N LYS A 111 -34.24 -5.46 13.62
CA LYS A 111 -33.64 -4.83 12.43
C LYS A 111 -32.88 -3.55 12.79
N ARG A 112 -33.45 -2.71 13.67
CA ARG A 112 -32.79 -1.48 14.11
C ARG A 112 -31.54 -1.74 14.95
N LEU A 113 -31.55 -2.75 15.81
CA LEU A 113 -30.43 -3.04 16.72
C LEU A 113 -29.31 -3.87 16.06
N ALA A 114 -29.65 -4.74 15.12
CA ALA A 114 -28.71 -5.71 14.55
C ALA A 114 -28.13 -5.29 13.19
N LEU A 115 -28.99 -4.84 12.27
CA LEU A 115 -28.57 -4.57 10.88
C LEU A 115 -27.89 -3.21 10.74
N ARG A 116 -28.47 -2.15 11.32
CA ARG A 116 -27.90 -0.79 11.22
C ARG A 116 -26.43 -0.66 11.64
N PRO A 117 -25.99 -1.20 12.80
CA PRO A 117 -24.58 -1.07 13.19
C PRO A 117 -23.66 -1.89 12.27
N MET A 118 -24.16 -2.97 11.68
CA MET A 118 -23.39 -3.80 10.76
C MET A 118 -23.26 -3.13 9.38
N GLU A 119 -24.33 -2.51 8.89
CA GLU A 119 -24.31 -1.67 7.68
C GLU A 119 -23.31 -0.52 7.83
N GLN A 120 -23.36 0.21 8.96
CA GLN A 120 -22.41 1.30 9.24
C GLN A 120 -20.95 0.83 9.32
N GLU A 121 -20.70 -0.36 9.88
CA GLU A 121 -19.34 -0.91 9.93
C GLU A 121 -18.85 -1.31 8.53
N ILE A 122 -19.72 -1.88 7.70
CA ILE A 122 -19.39 -2.26 6.32
C ILE A 122 -19.14 -1.01 5.47
N ASP A 123 -20.01 -0.02 5.54
CA ASP A 123 -19.87 1.22 4.77
C ASP A 123 -18.62 1.99 5.21
N GLY A 124 -18.37 2.08 6.52
CA GLY A 124 -17.15 2.69 7.04
C GLY A 124 -15.87 1.96 6.63
N ARG A 125 -15.91 0.63 6.47
CA ARG A 125 -14.77 -0.14 5.93
C ARG A 125 -14.59 0.11 4.44
N ARG A 126 -15.67 0.11 3.66
CA ARG A 126 -15.64 0.34 2.22
C ARG A 126 -15.05 1.70 1.87
N MET A 127 -15.48 2.77 2.55
CA MET A 127 -14.92 4.11 2.30
C MET A 127 -13.42 4.19 2.63
N ALA A 128 -12.98 3.51 3.70
CA ALA A 128 -11.56 3.46 4.06
C ALA A 128 -10.73 2.61 3.08
N GLU A 129 -11.32 1.54 2.52
CA GLU A 129 -10.72 0.73 1.47
C GLU A 129 -10.60 1.52 0.16
N GLU A 130 -11.63 2.28 -0.21
CA GLU A 130 -11.62 3.17 -1.38
C GLU A 130 -10.55 4.26 -1.26
N GLU A 131 -10.49 4.98 -0.13
CA GLU A 131 -9.45 6.00 0.12
C GLU A 131 -8.04 5.39 0.04
N LEU A 132 -7.85 4.19 0.61
CA LEU A 132 -6.57 3.49 0.54
C LEU A 132 -6.23 3.10 -0.90
N GLN A 133 -7.22 2.66 -1.68
CA GLN A 133 -7.04 2.26 -3.06
C GLN A 133 -6.67 3.46 -3.94
N GLU A 134 -7.29 4.63 -3.73
CA GLU A 134 -6.90 5.87 -4.41
C GLU A 134 -5.45 6.27 -4.10
N VAL A 135 -5.06 6.22 -2.82
CA VAL A 135 -3.69 6.51 -2.41
C VAL A 135 -2.70 5.52 -3.02
N TYR A 136 -3.06 4.24 -3.06
CA TYR A 136 -2.22 3.19 -3.66
C TYR A 136 -2.02 3.43 -5.16
N VAL A 137 -3.10 3.71 -5.90
CA VAL A 137 -3.03 4.03 -7.33
C VAL A 137 -2.16 5.27 -7.57
N HIS A 138 -2.34 6.32 -6.78
CA HIS A 138 -1.54 7.54 -6.90
C HIS A 138 -0.05 7.28 -6.64
N LEU A 139 0.28 6.48 -5.63
CA LEU A 139 1.65 6.14 -5.29
C LEU A 139 2.30 5.26 -6.37
N GLU A 140 1.58 4.28 -6.88
CA GLU A 140 2.03 3.40 -7.96
C GLU A 140 2.35 4.20 -9.23
N ASN A 141 1.49 5.15 -9.59
CA ASN A 141 1.72 6.05 -10.73
C ASN A 141 2.99 6.88 -10.53
N LYS A 142 3.17 7.49 -9.35
CA LYS A 142 4.40 8.23 -9.03
C LYS A 142 5.65 7.36 -9.04
N PHE A 143 5.53 6.12 -8.57
CA PHE A 143 6.64 5.18 -8.58
C PHE A 143 7.03 4.82 -10.02
N ARG A 144 6.05 4.57 -10.88
CA ARG A 144 6.26 4.32 -12.31
C ARG A 144 6.92 5.52 -12.99
N GLU A 145 6.36 6.72 -12.85
CA GLU A 145 6.92 7.95 -13.44
C GLU A 145 8.39 8.18 -13.03
N ARG A 146 8.71 7.96 -11.74
CA ARG A 146 10.09 8.11 -11.25
C ARG A 146 11.01 7.02 -11.77
N THR A 147 10.51 5.80 -11.92
CA THR A 147 11.29 4.68 -12.46
C THR A 147 11.61 4.92 -13.94
N GLU A 148 10.61 5.32 -14.73
CA GLU A 148 10.80 5.65 -16.14
C GLU A 148 11.79 6.80 -16.33
N ALA A 149 11.62 7.90 -15.58
CA ALA A 149 12.56 9.03 -15.65
C ALA A 149 13.99 8.66 -15.21
N LEU A 150 14.12 7.77 -14.22
CA LEU A 150 15.44 7.30 -13.78
C LEU A 150 16.08 6.36 -14.80
N GLU A 151 15.30 5.49 -15.43
CA GLU A 151 15.77 4.60 -16.49
C GLU A 151 16.21 5.40 -17.72
N GLU A 152 15.45 6.42 -18.12
CA GLU A 152 15.81 7.33 -19.21
C GLU A 152 17.12 8.07 -18.89
N SER A 153 17.23 8.65 -17.70
CA SER A 153 18.47 9.32 -17.27
C SER A 153 19.65 8.35 -17.21
N ASN A 154 19.45 7.11 -16.76
CA ASN A 154 20.50 6.10 -16.71
C ASN A 154 20.96 5.72 -18.13
N GLN A 155 20.03 5.54 -19.06
CA GLN A 155 20.34 5.26 -20.47
C GLN A 155 21.14 6.41 -21.09
N HIS A 156 20.72 7.66 -20.86
CA HIS A 156 21.43 8.84 -21.36
C HIS A 156 22.85 8.92 -20.79
N LEU A 157 23.02 8.76 -19.47
CA LEU A 157 24.34 8.77 -18.84
C LEU A 157 25.24 7.64 -19.35
N ARG A 158 24.69 6.45 -19.61
CA ARG A 158 25.46 5.35 -20.20
C ARG A 158 25.97 5.70 -21.60
N GLN A 159 25.13 6.33 -22.42
CA GLN A 159 25.53 6.79 -23.75
C GLN A 159 26.66 7.83 -23.67
N GLU A 160 26.53 8.83 -22.80
CA GLU A 160 27.59 9.84 -22.60
C GLU A 160 28.91 9.21 -22.13
N VAL A 161 28.85 8.23 -21.22
CA VAL A 161 30.04 7.51 -20.73
C VAL A 161 30.70 6.73 -21.86
N ASP A 162 29.92 6.01 -22.67
CA ASP A 162 30.42 5.23 -23.80
C ASP A 162 31.06 6.13 -24.87
N GLU A 163 30.41 7.25 -25.20
CA GLU A 163 30.96 8.24 -26.14
C GLU A 163 32.27 8.84 -25.62
N ARG A 164 32.29 9.26 -24.35
CA ARG A 164 33.50 9.78 -23.72
C ARG A 164 34.63 8.76 -23.73
N HIS A 165 34.31 7.49 -23.46
CA HIS A 165 35.29 6.41 -23.49
C HIS A 165 35.86 6.21 -24.90
N ARG A 166 35.03 6.22 -25.93
CA ARG A 166 35.46 6.12 -27.33
C ARG A 166 36.37 7.29 -27.73
N SER A 167 36.02 8.52 -27.37
CA SER A 167 36.87 9.69 -27.63
C SER A 167 38.21 9.59 -26.91
N GLN A 168 38.24 9.12 -25.67
CA GLN A 168 39.48 8.92 -24.92
C GLN A 168 40.36 7.86 -25.58
N LEU A 169 39.79 6.74 -26.03
CA LEU A 169 40.53 5.70 -26.74
C LEU A 169 41.10 6.19 -28.08
N ALA A 170 40.34 7.00 -28.82
CA ALA A 170 40.80 7.60 -30.07
C ALA A 170 41.95 8.59 -29.85
N ILE A 171 41.87 9.42 -28.80
CA ILE A 171 42.97 10.32 -28.43
C ILE A 171 44.22 9.51 -28.02
N GLN A 172 44.05 8.46 -27.24
CA GLN A 172 45.17 7.60 -26.83
C GLN A 172 45.82 6.87 -28.01
N SER A 173 45.03 6.40 -28.97
CA SER A 173 45.56 5.74 -30.16
C SER A 173 46.31 6.70 -31.07
N LEU A 174 45.78 7.92 -31.27
CA LEU A 174 46.46 9.00 -31.99
C LEU A 174 47.78 9.39 -31.32
N HIS A 175 47.78 9.55 -29.99
CA HIS A 175 49.01 9.84 -29.23
C HIS A 175 50.05 8.75 -29.43
N ARG A 176 49.66 7.48 -29.31
CA ARG A 176 50.56 6.34 -29.50
C ARG A 176 51.11 6.28 -30.92
N TYR A 177 50.26 6.55 -31.92
CA TYR A 177 50.68 6.59 -33.31
C TYR A 177 51.66 7.74 -33.60
N ASN A 178 51.39 8.94 -33.10
CA ASN A 178 52.30 10.08 -33.21
C ASN A 178 53.66 9.78 -32.54
N GLU A 179 53.67 9.19 -31.35
CA GLU A 179 54.93 8.78 -30.71
C GLU A 179 55.71 7.76 -31.54
N LEU A 180 55.03 6.78 -32.13
CA LEU A 180 55.68 5.77 -32.97
C LEU A 180 56.31 6.41 -34.21
N ILE A 181 55.60 7.31 -34.89
CA ILE A 181 56.16 8.05 -36.04
C ILE A 181 57.38 8.85 -35.62
N LEU A 182 57.28 9.64 -34.54
CA LEU A 182 58.38 10.48 -34.07
C LEU A 182 59.61 9.63 -33.69
N LYS A 183 59.41 8.51 -32.99
CA LYS A 183 60.50 7.62 -32.56
C LYS A 183 61.14 6.84 -33.72
N SER A 184 60.39 6.52 -34.77
CA SER A 184 60.86 5.72 -35.92
C SER A 184 61.42 6.56 -37.07
N ALA A 185 61.06 7.85 -37.16
CA ALA A 185 61.60 8.75 -38.18
C ALA A 185 63.12 8.89 -38.04
N GLY A 186 63.85 8.58 -39.11
CA GLY A 186 65.31 8.75 -39.18
C GLY A 186 65.73 10.21 -39.38
N GLU A 187 64.81 11.05 -39.82
CA GLU A 187 65.02 12.50 -39.99
C GLU A 187 64.70 13.24 -38.68
N GLY A 188 65.44 14.31 -38.42
CA GLY A 188 65.22 15.17 -37.27
C GLY A 188 63.95 16.00 -37.42
N LEU A 189 62.93 15.69 -36.63
CA LEU A 189 61.67 16.41 -36.57
C LEU A 189 61.59 17.23 -35.28
N PHE A 190 61.32 18.52 -35.43
CA PHE A 190 60.97 19.39 -34.31
C PHE A 190 59.83 20.31 -34.73
N GLY A 191 58.89 20.54 -33.82
CA GLY A 191 57.81 21.52 -33.99
C GLY A 191 58.13 22.80 -33.22
N ILE A 192 57.68 23.93 -33.76
CA ILE A 192 57.71 25.23 -33.07
C ILE A 192 56.26 25.70 -32.86
N ASP A 193 55.99 26.31 -31.71
CA ASP A 193 54.68 26.89 -31.41
C ASP A 193 54.56 28.35 -31.94
N ASN A 194 53.38 28.95 -31.73
CA ASN A 194 53.09 30.34 -32.14
C ASN A 194 53.93 31.40 -31.40
N LYS A 195 54.75 30.98 -30.41
CA LYS A 195 55.67 31.82 -29.65
C LYS A 195 57.12 31.49 -29.99
N GLU A 196 57.35 30.82 -31.13
CA GLU A 196 58.67 30.41 -31.63
C GLU A 196 59.43 29.50 -30.66
N THR A 197 58.73 28.83 -29.74
CA THR A 197 59.33 27.89 -28.80
C THR A 197 59.19 26.46 -29.33
N ILE A 198 60.22 25.62 -29.16
CA ILE A 198 60.18 24.22 -29.59
C ILE A 198 59.10 23.48 -28.78
N SER A 199 58.06 23.02 -29.46
CA SER A 199 56.89 22.37 -28.88
C SER A 199 57.03 20.85 -28.78
N PHE A 200 57.78 20.24 -29.71
CA PHE A 200 58.20 18.84 -29.65
C PHE A 200 59.51 18.67 -30.41
N ILE A 201 60.28 17.65 -30.04
CA ILE A 201 61.50 17.23 -30.75
C ILE A 201 61.56 15.70 -30.71
N ASN A 202 61.97 15.06 -31.81
CA ASN A 202 62.10 13.60 -31.88
C ASN A 202 63.53 13.13 -31.57
N PRO A 203 63.74 11.85 -31.22
CA PRO A 203 65.08 11.35 -30.85
C PRO A 203 66.15 11.53 -31.94
N ALA A 204 65.77 11.47 -33.22
CA ALA A 204 66.69 11.69 -34.33
C ALA A 204 67.19 13.15 -34.38
N ALA A 205 66.31 14.14 -34.17
CA ALA A 205 66.68 15.53 -34.06
C ALA A 205 67.58 15.78 -32.85
N THR A 206 67.25 15.20 -31.69
CA THR A 206 68.07 15.32 -30.48
C THR A 206 69.50 14.83 -30.73
N ARG A 207 69.66 13.67 -31.41
CA ARG A 207 70.97 13.15 -31.84
C ARG A 207 71.70 14.05 -32.84
N LEU A 208 70.99 14.59 -33.84
CA LEU A 208 71.57 15.49 -34.84
C LEU A 208 72.08 16.79 -34.22
N PHE A 209 71.37 17.32 -33.23
CA PHE A 209 71.77 18.52 -32.49
C PHE A 209 72.77 18.25 -31.35
N GLY A 210 73.17 16.98 -31.14
CA GLY A 210 74.17 16.61 -30.13
C GLY A 210 73.68 16.65 -28.69
N TYR A 211 72.36 16.65 -28.47
CA TYR A 211 71.77 16.57 -27.13
C TYR A 211 71.46 15.11 -26.77
N GLU A 212 71.60 14.74 -25.50
CA GLU A 212 71.15 13.45 -24.98
C GLU A 212 69.73 13.58 -24.43
N GLU A 213 68.81 12.70 -24.85
CA GLU A 213 67.52 12.51 -24.18
C GLU A 213 67.80 12.02 -22.76
N ARG A 214 67.50 12.84 -21.75
CA ARG A 214 67.69 12.52 -20.33
C ARG A 214 66.41 12.01 -19.69
#